data_AF-A0A127QSD6-F1
#
_entry.id   AF-A0A127QSD6-F1
#
_cell.length_a   1.000
_cell.length_b   1.000
_cell.length_c   1.000
_cell.angle_alpha   90.00
_cell.angle_beta   90.00
_cell.angle_gamma   90.00
#
_symmetry.space_group_name_H-M   'P 1'
#
loop_
_entity.id
_entity.type
_entity.pdbx_description
1 polymer ?
#
loop_
_entity_poly.entity_id
_entity_poly.type
_entity_poly.pdbx_seq_one_letter_code
_entity_poly.pdbx_strand_id
1 'polypeptide(L)'
;MEVDISGIKPGEMQVFEWRGKPVWIMKRTPEQLKGLEHTASEVADPESLKPYTMDLPDYCKNKSNNRGHVGHEETLVLVGICPHLGCSPSSKFTPGAQASLPDDWQGGFLCPCHGSTFDLAGRVFKNKPAPNNLDVPRYMYLSDTKIVIGKDEKGEA
;
A
#
# COMPACT_ATOMS: atom_id res chain seq x y z
N MET A 1 1.27 14.20 11.28
CA MET A 1 0.99 13.32 12.43
C MET A 1 2.19 12.43 12.65
N GLU A 2 2.72 12.36 13.86
CA GLU A 2 3.81 11.43 14.20
C GLU A 2 3.26 10.06 14.59
N VAL A 3 3.94 9.00 14.16
CA VAL A 3 3.58 7.60 14.41
C VAL A 3 4.82 6.82 14.83
N ASP A 4 4.71 6.06 15.92
CA ASP A 4 5.69 5.05 16.31
C ASP A 4 5.34 3.72 15.64
N ILE A 5 6.29 3.16 14.90
CA ILE A 5 6.14 1.91 14.14
C ILE A 5 6.99 0.77 14.72
N SER A 6 7.62 0.97 15.89
CA SER A 6 8.46 -0.05 16.56
C SER A 6 7.69 -1.34 16.88
N GLY A 7 6.39 -1.24 17.14
CA GLY A 7 5.52 -2.37 17.46
C GLY A 7 5.01 -3.18 16.27
N ILE A 8 5.19 -2.70 15.02
CA ILE A 8 4.67 -3.38 13.83
C ILE A 8 5.64 -4.50 13.43
N LYS A 9 5.22 -5.75 13.57
CA LYS A 9 6.07 -6.90 13.21
C LYS A 9 6.02 -7.19 11.70
N PRO A 10 7.02 -7.88 11.15
CA PRO A 10 6.95 -8.37 9.77
C PRO A 10 5.69 -9.19 9.51
N GLY A 11 5.01 -8.90 8.40
CA GLY A 11 3.71 -9.47 8.01
C GLY A 11 2.50 -8.77 8.62
N GLU A 12 2.69 -7.85 9.58
CA GLU A 12 1.60 -7.13 10.24
C GLU A 12 1.37 -5.74 9.63
N MET A 13 0.15 -5.25 9.84
CA MET A 13 -0.29 -3.93 9.45
C MET A 13 -1.04 -3.28 10.60
N GLN A 14 -0.81 -1.98 10.81
CA GLN A 14 -1.59 -1.15 11.70
C GLN A 14 -2.29 -0.03 10.93
N VAL A 15 -3.43 0.41 11.46
CA VAL A 15 -4.25 1.48 10.88
C VAL A 15 -4.19 2.69 11.80
N PHE A 16 -3.86 3.83 11.22
CA PHE A 16 -3.82 5.14 11.87
C PHE A 16 -4.81 6.08 11.18
N GLU A 17 -5.17 7.19 11.83
CA GLU A 17 -6.03 8.21 11.23
C GLU A 17 -5.23 9.46 10.89
N TRP A 18 -5.31 9.93 9.64
CA TRP A 18 -4.72 11.20 9.23
C TRP A 18 -5.73 12.01 8.41
N ARG A 19 -6.08 13.21 8.88
CA ARG A 19 -7.06 14.11 8.25
C ARG A 19 -8.40 13.40 7.96
N GLY A 20 -8.88 12.58 8.91
CA GLY A 20 -10.11 11.80 8.76
C GLY A 20 -10.03 10.63 7.78
N LYS A 21 -8.84 10.30 7.26
CA LYS A 21 -8.60 9.16 6.36
C LYS A 21 -7.84 8.05 7.09
N PRO A 22 -8.17 6.76 6.87
CA PRO A 22 -7.35 5.66 7.36
C PRO A 22 -6.01 5.65 6.60
N VAL A 23 -4.91 5.58 7.33
CA VAL A 23 -3.57 5.34 6.79
C VAL A 23 -3.06 4.02 7.34
N TRP A 24 -2.73 3.11 6.43
CA TRP A 24 -2.17 1.81 6.74
C TRP A 24 -0.66 1.90 6.75
N ILE A 25 -0.03 1.33 7.77
CA ILE A 25 1.40 1.09 7.82
C ILE A 25 1.60 -0.41 7.97
N MET A 26 2.22 -1.03 6.97
CA MET A 26 2.51 -2.46 6.93
C MET A 26 4.01 -2.68 6.91
N LYS A 27 4.50 -3.61 7.73
CA LYS A 27 5.89 -4.08 7.66
C LYS A 27 5.92 -5.39 6.91
N ARG A 28 6.31 -5.38 5.64
CA ARG A 28 6.29 -6.55 4.75
C ARG A 28 7.46 -7.49 5.06
N THR A 29 7.23 -8.79 4.97
CA THR A 29 8.32 -9.77 5.05
C THR A 29 9.16 -9.75 3.75
N PRO A 30 10.39 -10.28 3.77
CA PRO A 30 11.18 -10.47 2.56
C PRO A 30 10.45 -11.29 1.48
N GLU A 31 9.69 -12.31 1.89
CA GLU A 31 8.91 -13.16 0.99
C GLU A 31 7.76 -12.37 0.36
N GLN A 32 7.08 -11.53 1.13
CA GLN A 32 6.02 -10.64 0.63
C GLN A 32 6.55 -9.63 -0.38
N LEU A 33 7.73 -9.05 -0.13
CA LEU A 33 8.39 -8.14 -1.07
C LEU A 33 8.77 -8.86 -2.36
N LYS A 34 9.40 -10.04 -2.26
CA LYS A 34 9.77 -10.86 -3.41
C LYS A 34 8.53 -11.28 -4.22
N GLY A 35 7.42 -11.57 -3.54
CA GLY A 35 6.15 -11.94 -4.17
C GLY A 35 5.58 -10.89 -5.13
N LEU A 36 5.97 -9.62 -4.99
CA LEU A 36 5.52 -8.55 -5.89
C LEU A 36 5.97 -8.75 -7.34
N GLU A 37 7.06 -9.48 -7.58
CA GLU A 37 7.52 -9.85 -8.93
C GLU A 37 6.48 -10.71 -9.66
N HIS A 38 5.75 -11.56 -8.94
CA HIS A 38 4.72 -12.43 -9.53
C HIS A 38 3.48 -11.65 -9.96
N THR A 39 3.13 -10.59 -9.22
CA THR A 39 1.94 -9.76 -9.51
C THR A 39 2.20 -8.62 -10.51
N ALA A 40 3.47 -8.33 -10.84
CA ALA A 40 3.84 -7.13 -11.60
C ALA A 40 3.18 -7.07 -13.00
N SER A 41 2.97 -8.22 -13.65
CA SER A 41 2.31 -8.30 -14.96
C SER A 41 0.78 -8.31 -14.87
N GLU A 42 0.22 -8.47 -13.67
CA GLU A 42 -1.21 -8.65 -13.42
C GLU A 42 -1.89 -7.36 -12.95
N VAL A 43 -1.12 -6.39 -12.48
CA VAL A 43 -1.61 -5.08 -12.05
C VAL A 43 -1.83 -4.12 -13.21
N ALA A 44 -2.77 -3.19 -13.04
CA ALA A 44 -3.20 -2.26 -14.09
C ALA A 44 -2.20 -1.13 -14.35
N ASP A 45 -1.44 -0.74 -13.32
CA ASP A 45 -0.44 0.34 -13.35
C ASP A 45 0.79 -0.06 -12.51
N PRO A 46 1.67 -0.93 -13.03
CA PRO A 46 2.80 -1.49 -12.28
C PRO A 46 3.81 -0.42 -11.85
N GLU A 47 4.00 0.62 -12.65
CA GLU A 47 4.94 1.72 -12.41
C GLU A 47 4.31 2.88 -11.63
N SER A 48 3.02 2.77 -11.25
CA SER A 48 2.28 3.82 -10.52
C SER A 48 2.33 5.20 -11.20
N LEU A 49 2.19 5.23 -12.52
CA LEU A 49 2.25 6.45 -13.33
C LEU A 49 0.92 7.20 -13.36
N LYS A 50 -0.18 6.57 -12.89
CA LYS A 50 -1.52 7.14 -12.88
C LYS A 50 -1.95 7.42 -11.43
N PRO A 51 -1.71 8.62 -10.90
CA PRO A 51 -2.12 8.97 -9.54
C PRO A 51 -3.64 8.92 -9.38
N TYR A 52 -4.12 8.62 -8.16
CA TYR A 52 -5.52 8.74 -7.81
C TYR A 52 -5.84 10.14 -7.30
N THR A 53 -5.42 10.49 -6.08
CA THR A 53 -5.59 11.86 -5.54
C THR A 53 -4.28 12.57 -5.24
N MET A 54 -3.16 11.83 -5.23
CA MET A 54 -1.83 12.39 -5.05
C MET A 54 -0.80 11.63 -5.87
N ASP A 55 0.25 12.34 -6.28
CA ASP A 55 1.40 11.72 -6.92
C ASP A 55 2.11 10.78 -5.94
N LEU A 56 2.65 9.67 -6.47
CA LEU A 56 3.55 8.82 -5.70
C LEU A 56 4.79 9.65 -5.31
N PRO A 57 5.13 9.76 -4.01
CA PRO A 57 6.31 10.53 -3.60
C PRO A 57 7.58 10.01 -4.26
N ASP A 58 8.53 10.91 -4.56
CA ASP A 58 9.73 10.56 -5.32
C ASP A 58 10.58 9.49 -4.62
N TYR A 59 10.66 9.53 -3.28
CA TYR A 59 11.33 8.51 -2.46
C TYR A 59 10.62 7.15 -2.44
N CYS A 60 9.43 7.02 -3.04
CA CYS A 60 8.73 5.76 -3.23
C CYS A 60 8.81 5.24 -4.68
N LYS A 61 9.44 5.97 -5.61
CA LYS A 61 9.67 5.55 -7.00
C LYS A 61 10.96 4.72 -7.09
N ASN A 62 10.88 3.46 -6.68
CA ASN A 62 12.02 2.52 -6.68
C ASN A 62 11.97 1.52 -7.84
N LYS A 63 13.13 0.93 -8.19
CA LYS A 63 13.26 0.02 -9.35
C LYS A 63 12.40 -1.24 -9.26
N SER A 64 12.09 -1.70 -8.05
CA SER A 64 11.21 -2.87 -7.84
C SER A 64 9.73 -2.50 -7.83
N ASN A 65 9.39 -1.21 -8.02
CA ASN A 65 8.02 -0.69 -7.98
C ASN A 65 7.25 -1.15 -6.73
N ASN A 66 7.95 -1.31 -5.60
CA ASN A 66 7.37 -1.82 -4.36
C ASN A 66 6.64 -0.74 -3.55
N ARG A 67 6.78 0.54 -3.96
CA ARG A 67 6.10 1.72 -3.40
C ARG A 67 6.39 2.03 -1.93
N GLY A 68 7.36 1.33 -1.32
CA GLY A 68 7.97 1.69 -0.05
C GLY A 68 9.04 2.75 -0.21
N HIS A 69 9.40 3.43 0.88
CA HIS A 69 10.48 4.41 0.89
C HIS A 69 11.82 3.73 0.55
N VAL A 70 12.66 4.38 -0.25
CA VAL A 70 14.03 3.90 -0.54
C VAL A 70 14.85 3.83 0.76
N GLY A 71 15.45 2.67 1.04
CA GLY A 71 16.15 2.41 2.30
C GLY A 71 15.26 1.90 3.45
N HIS A 72 13.95 1.84 3.24
CA HIS A 72 12.97 1.22 4.14
C HIS A 72 11.90 0.46 3.33
N GLU A 73 12.34 -0.32 2.34
CA GLU A 73 11.48 -0.97 1.36
C GLU A 73 10.46 -1.91 2.01
N GLU A 74 10.74 -2.47 3.18
CA GLU A 74 9.82 -3.33 3.92
C GLU A 74 8.60 -2.56 4.44
N THR A 75 8.73 -1.27 4.70
CA THR A 75 7.65 -0.46 5.27
C THR A 75 6.81 0.19 4.17
N LEU A 76 5.55 -0.21 4.09
CA LEU A 76 4.57 0.33 3.15
C LEU A 76 3.58 1.25 3.88
N VAL A 77 3.40 2.46 3.36
CA VAL A 77 2.44 3.44 3.88
C VAL A 77 1.40 3.75 2.81
N LEU A 78 0.12 3.50 3.09
CA LEU A 78 -0.98 3.70 2.13
C LEU A 78 -2.14 4.46 2.76
N VAL A 79 -2.82 5.31 1.99
CA VAL A 79 -4.16 5.77 2.33
C VAL A 79 -5.14 4.64 2.01
N GLY A 80 -5.79 4.12 3.05
CA GLY A 80 -6.68 2.96 3.01
C GLY A 80 -8.07 3.24 2.42
N ILE A 81 -8.13 3.96 1.30
CA ILE A 81 -9.37 4.37 0.63
C ILE A 81 -9.34 3.86 -0.80
N CYS A 82 -10.31 3.01 -1.16
CA CYS A 82 -10.44 2.45 -2.49
C CYS A 82 -10.75 3.55 -3.53
N PRO A 83 -9.96 3.67 -4.61
CA PRO A 83 -10.15 4.66 -5.67
C PRO A 83 -11.44 4.54 -6.47
N HIS A 84 -12.19 3.45 -6.29
CA HIS A 84 -13.50 3.30 -6.93
C HIS A 84 -14.52 4.28 -6.35
N LEU A 85 -14.97 4.05 -5.12
CA LEU A 85 -16.04 4.82 -4.45
C LEU A 85 -15.78 5.01 -2.95
N GLY A 86 -14.51 4.99 -2.53
CA GLY A 86 -14.11 5.45 -1.20
C GLY A 86 -14.22 4.46 -0.03
N CYS A 87 -14.73 3.24 -0.24
CA CYS A 87 -14.69 2.20 0.80
C CYS A 87 -13.26 1.89 1.24
N SER A 88 -13.05 1.48 2.50
CA SER A 88 -11.76 0.97 2.95
C SER A 88 -11.60 -0.53 2.61
N PRO A 89 -10.61 -0.94 1.81
CA PRO A 89 -10.38 -2.36 1.55
C PRO A 89 -9.95 -3.12 2.81
N SER A 90 -10.23 -4.42 2.85
CA SER A 90 -9.82 -5.32 3.94
C SER A 90 -8.51 -6.02 3.60
N SER A 91 -7.69 -6.29 4.60
CA SER A 91 -6.48 -7.11 4.45
C SER A 91 -6.84 -8.57 4.14
N LYS A 92 -6.08 -9.16 3.23
CA LYS A 92 -6.17 -10.56 2.80
C LYS A 92 -4.75 -11.09 2.64
N PHE A 93 -4.00 -11.17 3.74
CA PHE A 93 -2.56 -11.48 3.68
C PHE A 93 -2.25 -12.97 3.61
N THR A 94 -3.19 -13.83 4.00
CA THR A 94 -3.04 -15.29 3.89
C THR A 94 -3.03 -15.69 2.42
N PRO A 95 -2.03 -16.45 1.94
CA PRO A 95 -2.04 -16.99 0.60
C PRO A 95 -3.07 -18.11 0.41
N GLY A 96 -3.44 -18.37 -0.83
CA GLY A 96 -4.34 -19.44 -1.24
C GLY A 96 -5.81 -19.05 -1.30
N ALA A 97 -6.60 -20.00 -1.78
CA ALA A 97 -8.02 -19.84 -2.09
C ALA A 97 -8.82 -19.30 -0.91
N GLN A 98 -9.56 -18.22 -1.18
CA GLN A 98 -10.41 -17.52 -0.23
C GLN A 98 -11.64 -16.98 -0.96
N ALA A 99 -12.74 -16.80 -0.22
CA ALA A 99 -13.94 -16.21 -0.78
C ALA A 99 -13.66 -14.88 -1.48
N SER A 100 -14.15 -14.75 -2.72
CA SER A 100 -14.00 -13.55 -3.56
C SER A 100 -12.57 -13.22 -3.99
N LEU A 101 -11.64 -14.18 -3.89
CA LEU A 101 -10.26 -14.07 -4.36
C LEU A 101 -9.90 -15.22 -5.30
N PRO A 102 -8.89 -15.06 -6.16
CA PRO A 102 -8.31 -16.15 -6.93
C PRO A 102 -7.77 -17.29 -6.05
N ASP A 103 -7.73 -18.52 -6.57
CA ASP A 103 -7.24 -19.69 -5.84
C ASP A 103 -5.73 -19.62 -5.53
N ASP A 104 -4.99 -18.90 -6.36
CA ASP A 104 -3.55 -18.68 -6.28
C ASP A 104 -3.17 -17.37 -5.57
N TRP A 105 -4.10 -16.77 -4.83
CA TRP A 105 -3.89 -15.50 -4.14
C TRP A 105 -2.59 -15.49 -3.31
N GLN A 106 -1.72 -14.50 -3.53
CA GLN A 106 -0.42 -14.39 -2.86
C GLN A 106 -0.43 -13.46 -1.63
N GLY A 107 -1.58 -12.86 -1.32
CA GLY A 107 -1.71 -11.82 -0.31
C GLY A 107 -1.97 -10.44 -0.92
N GLY A 108 -2.63 -9.58 -0.16
CA GLY A 108 -2.94 -8.21 -0.59
C GLY A 108 -4.18 -7.66 0.11
N PHE A 109 -5.00 -6.95 -0.65
CA PHE A 109 -6.21 -6.29 -0.16
C PHE A 109 -7.42 -6.57 -1.06
N LEU A 110 -8.60 -6.68 -0.45
CA LEU A 110 -9.88 -6.82 -1.14
C LEU A 110 -10.83 -5.70 -0.70
N CYS A 111 -11.34 -4.93 -1.64
CA CYS A 111 -12.44 -3.99 -1.41
C CYS A 111 -13.78 -4.72 -1.63
N PRO A 112 -14.51 -5.09 -0.57
CA PRO A 112 -15.70 -5.93 -0.70
C PRO A 112 -16.89 -5.22 -1.35
N CYS A 113 -16.87 -3.88 -1.41
CA CYS A 113 -17.99 -3.10 -1.96
C CYS A 113 -18.28 -3.45 -3.43
N HIS A 114 -17.23 -3.63 -4.24
CA HIS A 114 -17.35 -3.90 -5.68
C HIS A 114 -16.27 -4.88 -6.20
N GLY A 115 -15.58 -5.60 -5.32
CA GLY A 115 -14.64 -6.67 -5.69
C GLY A 115 -13.30 -6.21 -6.27
N SER A 116 -12.88 -4.96 -6.04
CA SER A 116 -11.52 -4.53 -6.43
C SER A 116 -10.48 -5.17 -5.54
N THR A 117 -9.43 -5.74 -6.14
CA THR A 117 -8.31 -6.35 -5.41
C THR A 117 -7.03 -5.56 -5.67
N PHE A 118 -6.16 -5.55 -4.68
CA PHE A 118 -4.85 -4.88 -4.73
C PHE A 118 -3.78 -5.81 -4.20
N ASP A 119 -2.58 -5.75 -4.76
CA ASP A 119 -1.44 -6.52 -4.28
C ASP A 119 -0.84 -5.94 -2.98
N LEU A 120 0.25 -6.54 -2.48
CA LEU A 120 0.97 -6.09 -1.29
C LEU A 120 1.82 -4.81 -1.49
N ALA A 121 1.73 -4.15 -2.64
CA ALA A 121 2.18 -2.76 -2.84
C ALA A 121 0.99 -1.80 -2.94
N GLY A 122 -0.25 -2.27 -2.79
CA GLY A 122 -1.46 -1.47 -2.97
C GLY A 122 -1.74 -1.14 -4.43
N ARG A 123 -1.18 -1.89 -5.38
CA ARG A 123 -1.43 -1.72 -6.81
C ARG A 123 -2.67 -2.50 -7.20
N VAL A 124 -3.56 -1.88 -7.97
CA VAL A 124 -4.83 -2.51 -8.37
C VAL A 124 -4.59 -3.57 -9.44
N PHE A 125 -5.22 -4.73 -9.29
CA PHE A 125 -5.20 -5.75 -10.35
C PHE A 125 -5.96 -5.29 -11.60
N LYS A 126 -5.59 -5.81 -12.77
CA LYS A 126 -6.31 -5.57 -14.03
C LYS A 126 -7.78 -5.97 -13.94
N ASN A 127 -8.62 -5.31 -14.74
CA ASN A 127 -10.05 -5.61 -14.87
C ASN A 127 -10.83 -5.49 -13.55
N LYS A 128 -10.43 -4.57 -12.67
CA LYS A 128 -11.14 -4.23 -11.44
C LYS A 128 -11.86 -2.89 -11.57
N PRO A 129 -12.97 -2.65 -10.82
CA PRO A 129 -13.67 -1.36 -10.88
C PRO A 129 -12.86 -0.15 -10.38
N ALA A 130 -11.92 -0.36 -9.43
CA ALA A 130 -11.03 0.71 -9.00
C ALA A 130 -10.08 1.12 -10.15
N PRO A 131 -10.03 2.41 -10.52
CA PRO A 131 -9.28 2.87 -11.69
C PRO A 131 -7.77 3.00 -11.44
N ASN A 132 -7.33 3.07 -10.18
CA ASN A 132 -5.96 3.42 -9.80
C ASN A 132 -5.47 2.60 -8.61
N ASN A 133 -4.16 2.66 -8.37
CA ASN A 133 -3.51 2.14 -7.16
C ASN A 133 -3.95 2.95 -5.92
N LEU A 134 -3.83 2.36 -4.72
CA LEU A 134 -4.07 3.07 -3.46
C LEU A 134 -3.05 4.20 -3.29
N ASP A 135 -3.47 5.38 -2.85
CA ASP A 135 -2.57 6.53 -2.64
C ASP A 135 -1.49 6.22 -1.59
N VAL A 136 -0.29 6.77 -1.78
CA VAL A 136 0.77 6.81 -0.77
C VAL A 136 0.86 8.26 -0.28
N PRO A 137 0.57 8.56 1.00
CA PRO A 137 0.66 9.95 1.49
C PRO A 137 2.11 10.42 1.47
N ARG A 138 2.35 11.73 1.53
CA ARG A 138 3.69 12.23 1.88
C ARG A 138 4.03 11.86 3.32
N TYR A 139 5.22 11.30 3.55
CA TYR A 139 5.74 11.01 4.87
C TYR A 139 7.26 11.10 4.91
N MET A 140 7.82 11.21 6.11
CA MET A 140 9.26 11.14 6.34
C MET A 140 9.59 10.39 7.63
N TYR A 141 10.76 9.79 7.68
CA TYR A 141 11.29 9.18 8.90
C TYR A 141 11.94 10.24 9.79
N LEU A 142 11.63 10.21 11.08
CA LEU A 142 12.36 10.95 12.14
C LEU A 142 13.45 10.07 12.77
N SER A 143 13.24 8.76 12.74
CA SER A 143 14.17 7.69 13.13
C SER A 143 13.71 6.39 12.49
N ASP A 144 14.47 5.30 12.65
CA ASP A 144 14.09 3.96 12.13
C ASP A 144 12.73 3.44 12.62
N THR A 145 12.21 4.00 13.72
CA THR A 145 10.95 3.59 14.35
C THR A 145 9.89 4.68 14.40
N LYS A 146 10.15 5.86 13.83
CA LYS A 146 9.21 6.97 13.92
C LYS A 146 9.02 7.67 12.58
N ILE A 147 7.77 7.79 12.14
CA ILE A 147 7.38 8.40 10.87
C ILE A 147 6.47 9.61 11.13
N VAL A 148 6.61 10.67 10.34
CA VAL A 148 5.60 11.73 10.22
C VAL A 148 4.80 11.51 8.95
N ILE A 149 3.48 11.32 9.07
CA ILE A 149 2.54 11.32 7.95
C ILE A 149 2.05 12.75 7.70
N GLY A 150 1.99 13.13 6.42
CA GLY A 150 1.54 14.44 5.96
C GLY A 150 2.64 15.48 5.86
N LYS A 151 3.92 15.08 5.83
CA LYS A 151 5.08 15.97 5.74
C LYS A 151 6.26 15.24 5.12
N ASP A 152 7.04 15.93 4.31
CA ASP A 152 8.35 15.47 3.82
C ASP A 152 9.35 16.64 3.73
N GLU A 153 10.50 16.44 3.08
CA GLU A 153 11.52 17.47 2.88
C GLU A 153 11.01 18.70 2.10
N LYS A 154 9.89 18.57 1.37
CA LYS A 154 9.24 19.68 0.64
C LYS A 154 8.21 20.42 1.51
N GLY A 155 8.05 20.04 2.78
CA GLY A 155 7.16 20.68 3.74
C GLY A 155 5.86 19.91 3.97
N GLU A 156 4.83 20.61 4.43
CA GLU A 156 3.52 20.02 4.75
C GLU A 156 2.77 19.53 3.49
N ALA A 157 2.02 18.43 3.67
CA ALA A 157 1.20 17.74 2.67
C ALA A 157 0.01 18.55 2.15
#